data_AF-A0A9X4S931-F1
#
_entry.id   AF-A0A9X4S931-F1
#
_cell.length_a   1.000
_cell.length_b   1.000
_cell.length_c   1.000
_cell.angle_alpha   90.00
_cell.angle_beta   90.00
_cell.angle_gamma   90.00
#
_symmetry.space_group_name_H-M   'P 1'
#
loop_
_entity.id
_entity.type
_entity.pdbx_description
1 polymer ?
#
loop_
_entity_poly.entity_id
_entity_poly.type
_entity_poly.pdbx_seq_one_letter_code
_entity_poly.pdbx_strand_id
1 'polypeptide(L)'
;MSPTTTSFLRLASLLGAPCLLVACASTTPQLDAAFGNAVREARMAQTLNPKASENTDPVLGIDGKAGASAQQRYQESFQAPPKTFEIINIGGAITGQ
;
A
#
# COMPACT_ATOMS: atom_id res chain seq x y z
N MET A 1 -34.39 -15.68 44.88
CA MET A 1 -33.78 -15.09 43.68
C MET A 1 -34.64 -15.49 42.49
N SER A 2 -35.56 -14.61 42.05
CA SER A 2 -36.62 -14.95 41.09
C SER A 2 -36.08 -15.11 39.66
N PRO A 3 -36.53 -16.13 38.89
CA PRO A 3 -36.01 -16.46 37.55
C PRO A 3 -36.27 -15.39 36.48
N THR A 4 -37.11 -14.41 36.79
CA THR A 4 -37.44 -13.28 35.91
C THR A 4 -36.27 -12.30 35.78
N THR A 5 -35.55 -12.01 36.87
CA THR A 5 -34.44 -11.04 36.90
C THR A 5 -33.25 -11.50 36.05
N THR A 6 -32.91 -12.78 36.09
CA THR A 6 -31.84 -13.37 35.24
C THR A 6 -32.20 -13.38 33.77
N SER A 7 -33.48 -13.49 33.41
CA SER A 7 -33.96 -13.40 32.02
C SER A 7 -33.83 -11.98 31.45
N PHE A 8 -34.18 -10.96 32.24
CA PHE A 8 -34.00 -9.56 31.85
C PHE A 8 -32.53 -9.17 31.67
N LEU A 9 -31.62 -9.65 32.53
CA LEU A 9 -30.18 -9.40 32.36
C LEU A 9 -29.60 -10.08 31.12
N ARG A 10 -30.05 -11.30 30.78
CA ARG A 10 -29.62 -11.99 29.55
C ARG A 10 -30.08 -11.25 28.31
N LEU A 11 -31.33 -10.78 28.29
CA LEU A 11 -31.90 -10.02 27.18
C LEU A 11 -31.18 -8.66 27.00
N ALA A 12 -30.84 -7.99 28.11
CA ALA A 12 -30.05 -6.76 28.09
C ALA A 12 -28.63 -6.98 27.56
N SER A 13 -27.96 -8.09 27.92
CA SER A 13 -26.63 -8.42 27.38
C SER A 13 -26.67 -8.76 25.88
N LEU A 14 -27.74 -9.42 25.42
CA LEU A 14 -27.89 -9.84 24.03
C LEU A 14 -28.16 -8.66 23.09
N LEU A 15 -28.85 -7.61 23.56
CA LEU A 15 -29.06 -6.37 22.82
C LEU A 15 -27.92 -5.34 22.99
N GLY A 16 -27.24 -5.34 24.14
CA GLY A 16 -26.16 -4.37 24.42
C GLY A 16 -24.85 -4.68 23.69
N ALA A 17 -24.50 -5.97 23.55
CA ALA A 17 -23.28 -6.39 22.85
C ALA A 17 -23.16 -5.89 21.39
N PRO A 18 -24.19 -6.00 20.52
CA PRO A 18 -24.09 -5.50 19.15
C PRO A 18 -24.01 -3.96 19.06
N CYS A 19 -24.58 -3.21 20.01
CA CYS A 19 -24.48 -1.74 20.03
C CYS A 19 -23.04 -1.26 20.27
N LEU A 20 -22.27 -2.00 21.08
CA LEU A 20 -20.85 -1.69 21.32
C LEU A 20 -19.98 -2.01 20.09
N LEU A 21 -20.39 -2.99 19.26
CA LEU A 21 -19.68 -3.36 18.03
C LEU A 21 -19.89 -2.35 16.89
N VAL A 22 -21.04 -1.68 16.83
CA VAL A 22 -21.31 -0.63 15.82
C VAL A 22 -20.36 0.57 15.97
N ALA A 23 -19.92 0.87 17.19
CA ALA A 23 -18.92 1.92 17.42
C ALA A 23 -17.53 1.56 16.87
N CYS A 24 -17.22 0.27 16.69
CA CYS A 24 -15.98 -0.20 16.07
C CYS A 24 -16.07 -0.24 14.54
N ALA A 25 -17.27 -0.27 13.97
CA ALA A 25 -17.51 -0.25 12.53
C ALA A 25 -17.75 1.20 12.06
N SER A 26 -16.68 2.00 12.00
CA SER A 26 -16.76 3.36 11.45
C SER A 26 -16.98 3.30 9.94
N THR A 27 -18.13 3.76 9.46
CA THR A 27 -18.33 3.98 8.02
C THR A 27 -17.53 5.20 7.58
N THR A 28 -16.96 5.16 6.37
CA THR A 28 -16.14 6.23 5.81
C THR A 28 -16.77 6.86 4.56
N PRO A 29 -18.05 7.26 4.58
CA PRO A 29 -18.80 7.60 3.38
C PRO A 29 -18.20 8.77 2.58
N GLN A 30 -17.57 9.74 3.24
CA GLN A 30 -16.89 10.86 2.56
C GLN A 30 -15.56 10.42 1.92
N LEU A 31 -14.79 9.56 2.58
CA LEU A 31 -13.53 9.04 2.04
C LEU A 31 -13.82 8.10 0.86
N ASP A 32 -14.80 7.22 1.01
CA ASP A 32 -15.20 6.25 -0.02
C ASP A 32 -15.72 6.97 -1.27
N ALA A 33 -16.48 8.06 -1.09
CA ALA A 33 -16.95 8.90 -2.19
C ALA A 33 -15.82 9.62 -2.93
N ALA A 34 -14.75 10.02 -2.23
CA ALA A 34 -13.63 10.77 -2.81
C ALA A 34 -12.45 9.89 -3.26
N PHE A 35 -12.44 8.60 -2.93
CA PHE A 35 -11.31 7.69 -3.16
C PHE A 35 -10.83 7.70 -4.62
N GLY A 36 -11.76 7.65 -5.59
CA GLY A 36 -11.42 7.68 -7.01
C GLY A 36 -10.71 8.97 -7.44
N ASN A 37 -11.03 10.10 -6.81
CA ASN A 37 -10.35 11.38 -7.08
C ASN A 37 -8.95 11.39 -6.49
N ALA A 38 -8.78 10.91 -5.25
CA ALA A 38 -7.48 10.80 -4.61
C ALA A 38 -6.51 9.91 -5.42
N VAL A 39 -6.99 8.76 -5.94
CA VAL A 39 -6.19 7.88 -6.79
C VAL A 39 -5.81 8.55 -8.10
N ARG A 40 -6.72 9.29 -8.73
CA ARG A 40 -6.44 10.02 -9.97
C ARG A 40 -5.41 11.12 -9.76
N GLU A 41 -5.54 11.86 -8.68
CA GLU A 41 -4.58 12.90 -8.29
C GLU A 41 -3.19 12.31 -8.05
N ALA A 42 -3.10 11.23 -7.26
CA ALA A 42 -1.85 10.54 -7.02
C ALA A 42 -1.21 10.02 -8.31
N ARG A 43 -2.02 9.44 -9.20
CA ARG A 43 -1.55 9.00 -10.52
C ARG A 43 -1.03 10.18 -11.34
N MET A 44 -1.72 11.31 -11.37
CA MET A 44 -1.26 12.51 -12.09
C MET A 44 0.08 13.02 -11.53
N ALA A 45 0.21 13.09 -10.20
CA ALA A 45 1.44 13.50 -9.53
C ALA A 45 2.62 12.53 -9.78
N GLN A 46 2.34 11.24 -9.98
CA GLN A 46 3.34 10.21 -10.28
C GLN A 46 3.59 10.03 -11.79
N THR A 47 2.78 10.64 -12.65
CA THR A 47 2.93 10.51 -14.10
C THR A 47 3.97 11.52 -14.59
N LEU A 48 5.16 11.03 -14.94
CA LEU A 48 6.27 11.85 -15.41
C LEU A 48 5.96 12.62 -16.70
N ASN A 49 5.29 11.96 -17.66
CA ASN A 49 4.90 12.58 -18.92
C ASN A 49 3.49 12.11 -19.34
N PRO A 50 2.45 12.94 -19.13
CA PRO A 50 1.07 12.58 -19.48
C PRO A 50 0.82 12.50 -21.00
N LYS A 51 1.67 13.14 -21.82
CA LYS A 51 1.57 13.13 -23.28
C LYS A 51 2.49 12.12 -23.95
N ALA A 52 3.03 11.16 -23.21
CA ALA A 52 4.00 10.19 -23.73
C ALA A 52 3.47 9.41 -24.95
N SER A 53 2.16 9.14 -25.03
CA SER A 53 1.57 8.43 -26.17
C SER A 53 1.49 9.25 -27.45
N GLU A 54 1.57 10.58 -27.37
CA GLU A 54 1.56 11.47 -28.54
C GLU A 54 2.94 11.53 -29.21
N ASN A 55 3.99 11.04 -28.53
CA ASN A 55 5.33 11.03 -29.09
C ASN A 55 5.46 9.95 -30.18
N THR A 56 5.70 10.39 -31.41
CA THR A 56 5.94 9.52 -32.57
C THR A 56 7.42 9.28 -32.87
N ASP A 57 8.32 9.87 -32.08
CA ASP A 57 9.76 9.67 -32.25
C ASP A 57 10.09 8.18 -32.09
N PRO A 58 10.95 7.63 -32.96
CA PRO A 58 11.37 6.24 -32.83
C PRO A 58 12.12 6.05 -31.50
N VAL A 59 11.71 5.03 -30.74
CA VAL A 59 12.44 4.65 -29.53
C VAL A 59 13.84 4.19 -29.95
N LEU A 60 14.87 4.94 -29.55
CA LEU A 60 16.27 4.67 -29.93
C LEU A 60 16.81 3.33 -29.37
N GLY A 61 16.07 2.71 -28.45
CA GLY A 61 16.41 1.43 -27.85
C GLY A 61 17.51 1.53 -26.80
N ILE A 62 18.08 0.38 -26.44
CA ILE A 62 19.26 0.28 -25.58
C ILE A 62 20.52 0.34 -26.46
N ASP A 63 21.55 1.07 -26.04
CA ASP A 63 22.82 1.03 -26.76
C ASP A 63 23.46 -0.37 -26.67
N GLY A 64 24.19 -0.77 -27.72
CA GLY A 64 24.73 -2.12 -27.81
C GLY A 64 25.67 -2.49 -26.65
N LYS A 65 26.41 -1.52 -26.11
CA LYS A 65 27.33 -1.74 -24.98
C LYS A 65 26.55 -1.94 -23.68
N ALA A 66 25.52 -1.13 -23.42
CA ALA A 66 24.62 -1.34 -22.29
C ALA A 66 23.90 -2.68 -22.41
N GLY A 67 23.41 -3.04 -23.60
CA GLY A 67 22.79 -4.35 -23.85
C GLY A 67 23.73 -5.52 -23.54
N ALA A 68 24.96 -5.48 -24.04
CA ALA A 68 25.97 -6.48 -23.74
C ALA A 68 26.29 -6.55 -22.24
N SER A 69 26.46 -5.39 -21.59
CA SER A 69 26.73 -5.33 -20.15
C SER A 69 25.57 -5.87 -19.30
N ALA A 70 24.33 -5.64 -19.72
CA ALA A 70 23.14 -6.15 -19.04
C ALA A 70 23.07 -7.68 -19.13
N GLN A 71 23.34 -8.24 -20.32
CA GLN A 71 23.41 -9.69 -20.51
C GLN A 71 24.55 -10.33 -19.71
N GLN A 72 25.71 -9.70 -19.68
CA GLN A 72 26.84 -10.14 -18.87
C GLN A 72 26.50 -10.15 -17.37
N ARG A 73 25.95 -9.05 -16.83
CA ARG A 73 25.53 -8.97 -15.43
C ARG A 73 24.46 -10.01 -15.08
N TYR A 74 23.53 -10.26 -16.00
CA TYR A 74 22.52 -11.30 -15.82
C TYR A 74 23.19 -12.68 -15.64
N GLN A 75 24.15 -13.02 -16.50
CA GLN A 75 24.89 -14.29 -16.41
C GLN A 75 25.74 -14.36 -15.13
N GLU A 76 26.45 -13.29 -14.79
CA GLU A 76 27.25 -13.19 -13.56
C GLU A 76 26.39 -13.33 -12.30
N SER A 77 25.13 -12.89 -12.33
CA SER A 77 24.22 -12.99 -11.18
C SER A 77 23.94 -14.44 -10.74
N PHE A 78 24.11 -15.42 -11.64
CA PHE A 78 24.00 -16.84 -11.34
C PHE A 78 25.31 -17.47 -10.86
N GLN A 79 26.44 -16.76 -11.00
CA GLN A 79 27.77 -17.24 -10.60
C GLN A 79 28.21 -16.65 -9.26
N ALA A 80 27.79 -15.41 -8.97
CA ALA A 80 28.11 -14.73 -7.74
C ALA A 80 27.15 -15.15 -6.61
N PRO A 81 27.65 -15.48 -5.40
CA PRO A 81 26.81 -15.60 -4.21
C PRO A 81 25.99 -14.30 -4.04
N PRO A 82 24.73 -14.38 -3.55
CA PRO A 82 23.92 -13.18 -3.33
C PRO A 82 24.72 -12.18 -2.50
N LYS A 83 24.91 -10.96 -3.02
CA LYS A 83 25.58 -9.92 -2.24
C LYS A 83 24.78 -9.73 -0.95
N THR A 84 25.45 -9.80 0.20
CA THR A 84 24.88 -9.34 1.46
C THR A 84 24.50 -7.88 1.26
N PHE A 85 23.21 -7.57 1.18
CA PHE A 85 22.74 -6.20 1.01
C PHE A 85 23.10 -5.40 2.25
N GLU A 86 23.62 -4.19 2.07
CA GLU A 86 23.78 -3.25 3.16
C GLU A 86 22.39 -2.77 3.60
N ILE A 87 22.09 -2.95 4.89
CA ILE A 87 20.86 -2.46 5.49
C ILE A 87 21.00 -0.94 5.59
N ILE A 88 20.37 -0.21 4.67
CA ILE A 88 20.17 1.23 4.85
C ILE A 88 19.07 1.39 5.90
N ASN A 89 19.45 1.71 7.14
CA ASN A 89 18.52 2.05 8.22
C ASN A 89 17.84 3.41 7.95
N ILE A 90 16.94 3.47 6.95
CA ILE A 90 16.00 4.58 6.80
C ILE A 90 14.89 4.37 7.84
N GLY A 91 15.16 4.77 9.08
CA GLY A 91 14.18 4.66 10.17
C GLY A 91 14.69 4.84 11.60
N GLY A 92 16.00 5.07 11.81
CA GLY A 92 16.60 5.10 13.14
C GLY A 92 17.17 6.46 13.55
N ALA A 93 16.34 7.49 13.69
CA ALA A 93 16.53 8.65 14.58
C ALA A 93 15.41 9.68 14.39
N ILE A 94 14.20 9.36 14.86
CA ILE A 94 13.23 10.38 15.30
C ILE A 94 13.21 10.39 16.83
N THR A 95 14.38 10.54 17.46
CA THR A 95 14.42 10.87 18.88
C THR A 95 14.42 12.39 18.95
N GLY A 96 13.21 12.94 19.14
CA GLY A 96 13.04 14.36 19.42
C GLY A 96 13.87 14.77 20.64
N GLN A 97 14.66 15.81 20.45
CA GLN A 97 15.00 16.78 21.48
C GLN A 97 14.13 18.01 21.20
#